data_AF-A0A3D3P2F2-F1
#
_entry.id   AF-A0A3D3P2F2-F1
#
_cell.length_a   1.000
_cell.length_b   1.000
_cell.length_c   1.000
_cell.angle_alpha   90.00
_cell.angle_beta   90.00
_cell.angle_gamma   90.00
#
_symmetry.space_group_name_H-M   'P 1'
#
loop_
_entity.id
_entity.type
_entity.pdbx_description
1 polymer ?
#
loop_
_entity_poly.entity_id
_entity_poly.type
_entity_poly.pdbx_seq_one_letter_code
_entity_poly.pdbx_strand_id
1 'polypeptide(L)'
;TAHALQLLQSTFRVPVIGVLEPGVEATLADPACQRVGIIGTEGTIRSSAYQYSLAMRRPDLRIHAAATPLLVPFIEEGWTEHPALKAVLRDYLKPLLDKGVDTLVLACTHYPLLIPVLKKMLGGKIRLVDSASTCAAHVRSLLDSHDLRRAAKSKPSLEIYLTDLSEKAEVMVRRFLGDDAGKVKKAVL
;
A
#
# COMPACT_ATOMS: atom_id res chain seq x y z
N THR A 1 10.58 4.46 -5.80
CA THR A 1 10.94 3.04 -5.62
C THR A 1 10.51 2.16 -6.79
N ALA A 2 9.28 2.26 -7.32
CA ALA A 2 8.83 1.41 -8.43
C ALA A 2 9.69 1.48 -9.72
N HIS A 3 10.35 2.61 -10.00
CA HIS A 3 11.12 2.82 -11.23
C HIS A 3 12.37 1.92 -11.36
N ALA A 4 12.91 1.43 -10.25
CA ALA A 4 14.12 0.59 -10.28
C ALA A 4 13.81 -0.92 -10.26
N LEU A 5 12.56 -1.33 -10.14
CA LEU A 5 12.21 -2.74 -9.87
C LEU A 5 12.78 -3.70 -10.93
N GLN A 6 12.57 -3.40 -12.21
CA GLN A 6 13.06 -4.27 -13.31
C GLN A 6 14.59 -4.38 -13.31
N LEU A 7 15.29 -3.28 -13.09
CA LEU A 7 16.74 -3.27 -12.98
C LEU A 7 17.22 -4.11 -11.79
N LEU A 8 16.58 -3.97 -10.63
CA LEU A 8 16.93 -4.75 -9.44
C LEU A 8 16.68 -6.25 -9.67
N GLN A 9 15.56 -6.61 -10.30
CA GLN A 9 15.23 -8.00 -10.63
C GLN A 9 16.21 -8.64 -11.62
N SER A 10 16.72 -7.89 -12.59
CA SER A 10 17.72 -8.41 -13.54
C SER A 10 19.13 -8.45 -12.97
N THR A 11 19.42 -7.62 -11.96
CA THR A 11 20.77 -7.49 -11.37
C THR A 11 21.02 -8.50 -10.25
N PHE A 12 20.03 -8.73 -9.38
CA PHE A 12 20.21 -9.52 -8.16
C PHE A 12 19.67 -10.94 -8.30
N ARG A 13 20.39 -11.90 -7.71
CA ARG A 13 19.96 -13.32 -7.65
C ARG A 13 18.93 -13.59 -6.56
N VAL A 14 18.79 -12.68 -5.59
CA VAL A 14 17.77 -12.80 -4.55
C VAL A 14 16.41 -12.35 -5.11
N PRO A 15 15.29 -12.98 -4.71
CA PRO A 15 13.97 -12.55 -5.16
C PRO A 15 13.69 -11.09 -4.78
N VAL A 16 13.42 -10.25 -5.78
CA VAL A 16 13.05 -8.83 -5.59
C VAL A 16 11.56 -8.66 -5.91
N ILE A 17 10.80 -8.21 -4.92
CA ILE A 17 9.34 -8.11 -4.98
C ILE A 17 8.93 -6.63 -4.94
N GLY A 18 8.12 -6.22 -5.91
CA GLY A 18 7.46 -4.92 -5.91
C GLY A 18 6.12 -4.95 -5.18
N VAL A 19 5.60 -3.78 -4.82
CA VAL A 19 4.30 -3.65 -4.13
C VAL A 19 3.09 -3.59 -5.09
N LEU A 20 3.32 -3.40 -6.39
CA LEU A 20 2.28 -3.33 -7.41
C LEU A 20 1.59 -4.69 -7.60
N GLU A 21 2.39 -5.71 -7.91
CA GLU A 21 1.91 -7.04 -8.28
C GLU A 21 1.07 -7.70 -7.18
N PRO A 22 1.48 -7.69 -5.90
CA PRO A 22 0.64 -8.20 -4.81
C PRO A 22 -0.72 -7.50 -4.70
N GLY A 23 -0.75 -6.19 -4.93
CA GLY A 23 -1.99 -5.41 -4.90
C GLY A 23 -2.92 -5.78 -6.06
N VAL A 24 -2.37 -5.96 -7.27
CA VAL A 24 -3.14 -6.39 -8.45
C VAL A 24 -3.73 -7.79 -8.24
N GLU A 25 -2.91 -8.76 -7.82
CA GLU A 25 -3.37 -10.13 -7.55
C GLU A 25 -4.45 -10.14 -6.46
N ALA A 26 -4.28 -9.36 -5.39
CA ALA A 26 -5.28 -9.25 -4.34
C ALA A 26 -6.58 -8.60 -4.84
N THR A 27 -6.52 -7.61 -5.72
CA THR A 27 -7.74 -7.06 -6.36
C THR A 27 -8.46 -8.15 -7.15
N LEU A 28 -7.74 -8.90 -7.97
CA LEU A 28 -8.28 -9.94 -8.86
C LEU A 28 -8.74 -11.21 -8.16
N ALA A 29 -8.25 -11.48 -6.94
CA ALA A 29 -8.64 -12.63 -6.14
C ALA A 29 -10.14 -12.65 -5.76
N ASP A 30 -10.83 -11.51 -5.87
CA ASP A 30 -12.28 -11.43 -5.73
C ASP A 30 -12.95 -11.53 -7.12
N PRO A 31 -13.57 -12.67 -7.46
CA PRO A 31 -14.22 -12.85 -8.76
C PRO A 31 -15.44 -11.94 -8.93
N ALA A 32 -16.04 -11.45 -7.84
CA ALA A 32 -17.19 -10.56 -7.88
C ALA A 32 -16.81 -9.09 -8.12
N CYS A 33 -15.52 -8.76 -8.11
CA CYS A 33 -15.04 -7.41 -8.39
C CYS A 33 -15.36 -7.02 -9.84
N GLN A 34 -16.03 -5.87 -10.01
CA GLN A 34 -16.41 -5.33 -11.32
C GLN A 34 -15.90 -3.90 -11.53
N ARG A 35 -15.83 -3.10 -10.46
CA ARG A 35 -15.52 -1.66 -10.53
C ARG A 35 -14.46 -1.29 -9.50
N VAL A 36 -13.26 -1.01 -9.98
CA VAL A 36 -12.08 -0.74 -9.16
C VAL A 36 -11.82 0.76 -9.09
N GLY A 37 -11.77 1.31 -7.88
CA GLY A 37 -11.20 2.61 -7.58
C GLY A 37 -9.74 2.45 -7.16
N ILE A 38 -8.85 3.31 -7.63
CA ILE A 38 -7.44 3.33 -7.24
C ILE A 38 -7.13 4.74 -6.72
N ILE A 39 -6.65 4.83 -5.49
CA ILE A 39 -6.12 6.07 -4.94
C ILE A 39 -4.62 5.92 -4.67
N GLY A 40 -3.86 6.96 -4.98
CA GLY A 40 -2.40 6.94 -4.84
C GLY A 40 -1.78 8.32 -5.04
N THR A 41 -0.45 8.37 -4.97
CA THR A 41 0.29 9.60 -5.31
C THR A 41 0.11 9.95 -6.78
N GLU A 42 0.36 11.21 -7.14
CA GLU A 42 0.33 11.65 -8.54
C GLU A 42 1.23 10.80 -9.44
N GLY A 43 2.44 10.47 -8.96
CA GLY A 43 3.37 9.61 -9.69
C GLY A 43 2.79 8.21 -9.96
N THR A 44 2.19 7.58 -8.94
CA THR A 44 1.53 6.27 -9.09
C THR A 44 0.40 6.34 -10.10
N ILE A 45 -0.51 7.31 -9.97
CA ILE A 45 -1.70 7.42 -10.83
C ILE A 45 -1.32 7.78 -12.27
N ARG A 46 -0.37 8.71 -12.45
CA ARG A 46 0.15 9.11 -13.77
C ARG A 46 0.82 7.95 -14.50
N SER A 47 1.55 7.08 -13.78
CA SER A 47 2.21 5.91 -14.39
C SER A 47 1.22 4.89 -14.98
N SER A 48 -0.03 4.92 -14.54
CA SER A 48 -1.08 3.97 -14.93
C SER A 48 -0.74 2.49 -14.68
N ALA A 49 0.26 2.19 -13.85
CA ALA A 49 0.77 0.82 -13.70
C ALA A 49 -0.27 -0.16 -13.13
N TYR A 50 -1.08 0.27 -12.15
CA TYR A 50 -2.20 -0.52 -11.65
C TYR A 50 -3.29 -0.70 -12.72
N GLN A 51 -3.66 0.39 -13.39
CA GLN A 51 -4.70 0.36 -14.43
C GLN A 51 -4.34 -0.59 -15.57
N TYR A 52 -3.10 -0.51 -16.07
CA TYR A 52 -2.61 -1.39 -17.12
C TYR A 52 -2.58 -2.86 -16.66
N SER A 53 -2.02 -3.14 -15.48
CA SER A 53 -1.89 -4.52 -14.98
C SER A 53 -3.25 -5.18 -14.75
N LEU A 54 -4.22 -4.43 -14.21
CA LEU A 54 -5.60 -4.92 -14.03
C LEU A 54 -6.30 -5.12 -15.37
N ALA A 55 -6.25 -4.14 -16.28
CA ALA A 55 -6.92 -4.21 -17.58
C ALA A 55 -6.38 -5.34 -18.47
N MET A 56 -5.08 -5.63 -18.41
CA MET A 56 -4.46 -6.73 -19.14
C MET A 56 -4.96 -8.11 -18.68
N ARG A 57 -5.29 -8.26 -17.39
CA ARG A 57 -5.71 -9.55 -16.79
C ARG A 57 -7.22 -9.72 -16.77
N ARG A 58 -7.96 -8.62 -16.61
CA ARG A 58 -9.43 -8.58 -16.62
C ARG A 58 -9.91 -7.35 -17.41
N PRO A 59 -10.00 -7.45 -18.74
CA PRO A 59 -10.43 -6.35 -19.61
C PRO A 59 -11.87 -5.85 -19.35
N ASP A 60 -12.67 -6.66 -18.66
CA ASP A 60 -14.05 -6.34 -18.27
C ASP A 60 -14.16 -5.40 -17.05
N LEU A 61 -13.07 -5.20 -16.29
CA LEU A 61 -13.08 -4.32 -15.12
C LEU A 61 -13.24 -2.85 -15.52
N ARG A 62 -14.13 -2.15 -14.83
CA ARG A 62 -14.20 -0.69 -14.90
C ARG A 62 -13.23 -0.09 -13.90
N ILE A 63 -12.19 0.56 -14.40
CA ILE A 63 -11.11 1.07 -13.56
C ILE A 63 -11.19 2.60 -13.49
N HIS A 64 -11.15 3.14 -12.28
CA HIS A 64 -11.17 4.56 -12.00
C HIS A 64 -10.03 4.92 -11.05
N ALA A 65 -9.25 5.93 -11.39
CA ALA A 65 -8.05 6.28 -10.67
C ALA A 65 -8.09 7.76 -10.26
N ALA A 66 -7.68 8.06 -9.03
CA ALA A 66 -7.63 9.42 -8.50
C ALA A 66 -6.31 9.66 -7.77
N ALA A 67 -5.60 10.73 -8.17
CA ALA A 67 -4.44 11.20 -7.45
C ALA A 67 -4.88 11.93 -6.17
N THR A 68 -4.23 11.61 -5.06
CA THR A 68 -4.62 12.10 -3.74
C THR A 68 -3.43 12.74 -3.01
N PRO A 69 -2.86 13.85 -3.57
CA PRO A 69 -1.60 14.45 -3.11
C PRO A 69 -1.63 14.91 -1.66
N LEU A 70 -2.81 15.33 -1.14
CA LEU A 70 -2.93 15.84 0.21
C LEU A 70 -2.88 14.75 1.29
N LEU A 71 -3.16 13.48 0.96
CA LEU A 71 -3.32 12.43 1.97
C LEU A 71 -2.02 12.07 2.68
N VAL A 72 -0.88 12.09 1.98
CA VAL A 72 0.43 11.78 2.59
C VAL A 72 0.78 12.82 3.67
N PRO A 73 0.73 14.13 3.40
CA PRO A 73 0.93 15.15 4.43
C PRO A 73 0.03 14.98 5.67
N PHE A 74 -1.27 14.69 5.52
CA PHE A 74 -2.14 14.45 6.66
C PHE A 74 -1.68 13.26 7.52
N ILE A 75 -1.21 12.18 6.87
CA ILE A 75 -0.75 10.97 7.58
C ILE A 75 0.56 11.23 8.30
N GLU A 76 1.49 11.93 7.66
CA GLU A 76 2.79 12.30 8.25
C GLU A 76 2.62 13.24 9.45
N GLU A 77 1.65 14.16 9.40
CA GLU A 77 1.28 15.02 10.54
C GLU A 77 0.42 14.30 11.61
N GLY A 78 0.01 13.05 11.36
CA GLY A 78 -0.76 12.23 12.31
C GLY A 78 -2.23 12.58 12.38
N TRP A 79 -2.73 13.32 11.40
CA TRP A 79 -4.10 13.82 11.34
C TRP A 79 -5.07 12.78 10.75
N THR A 80 -4.88 11.50 11.07
CA THR A 80 -5.63 10.36 10.51
C THR A 80 -7.11 10.31 10.93
N GLU A 81 -7.49 11.04 11.97
CA GLU A 81 -8.88 11.20 12.42
C GLU A 81 -9.39 12.66 12.36
N HIS A 82 -8.55 13.58 11.86
CA HIS A 82 -8.85 15.01 11.85
C HIS A 82 -10.03 15.34 10.90
N PRO A 83 -10.93 16.28 11.25
CA PRO A 83 -12.08 16.64 10.39
C PRO A 83 -11.68 17.09 8.97
N ALA A 84 -10.56 17.80 8.83
CA ALA A 84 -10.06 18.24 7.52
C ALA A 84 -9.71 17.07 6.60
N LEU A 85 -9.08 16.01 7.14
CA LEU A 85 -8.81 14.80 6.37
C LEU A 85 -10.10 14.16 5.88
N LYS A 86 -11.15 14.10 6.71
CA LYS A 86 -12.45 13.54 6.33
C LYS A 86 -13.14 14.34 5.22
N ALA A 87 -12.93 15.66 5.16
CA ALA A 87 -13.42 16.49 4.06
C ALA A 87 -12.66 16.18 2.75
N VAL A 88 -11.33 16.17 2.81
CA VAL A 88 -10.47 15.85 1.66
C VAL A 88 -10.73 14.45 1.13
N LEU A 89 -10.91 13.45 2.00
CA LEU A 89 -11.29 12.09 1.60
C LEU A 89 -12.66 12.06 0.91
N ARG A 90 -13.65 12.82 1.39
CA ARG A 90 -14.96 12.89 0.72
C ARG A 90 -14.83 13.43 -0.69
N ASP A 91 -14.06 14.50 -0.88
CA ASP A 91 -13.86 15.11 -2.19
C ASP A 91 -13.14 14.17 -3.17
N TYR A 92 -12.06 13.50 -2.72
CA TYR A 92 -11.34 12.55 -3.56
C TYR A 92 -12.14 11.29 -3.87
N LEU A 93 -12.92 10.78 -2.92
CA LEU A 93 -13.66 9.53 -3.11
C LEU A 93 -14.97 9.75 -3.85
N LYS A 94 -15.61 10.91 -3.75
CA LYS A 94 -16.92 11.18 -4.38
C LYS A 94 -16.98 10.78 -5.87
N PRO A 95 -16.03 11.18 -6.74
CA PRO A 95 -16.05 10.78 -8.15
C PRO A 95 -15.93 9.27 -8.38
N LEU A 96 -15.31 8.54 -7.45
CA LEU A 96 -15.21 7.07 -7.51
C LEU A 96 -16.51 6.42 -7.05
N LEU A 97 -17.10 6.95 -5.97
CA LEU A 97 -18.37 6.48 -5.42
C LEU A 97 -19.54 6.71 -6.39
N ASP A 98 -19.58 7.86 -7.05
CA ASP A 98 -20.62 8.19 -8.04
C ASP A 98 -20.58 7.23 -9.25
N LYS A 99 -19.42 6.61 -9.53
CA LYS A 99 -19.25 5.55 -10.55
C LYS A 99 -19.56 4.15 -10.04
N GLY A 100 -19.89 4.02 -8.75
CA GLY A 100 -20.26 2.77 -8.10
C GLY A 100 -19.09 1.81 -7.91
N VAL A 101 -17.89 2.31 -7.62
CA VAL A 101 -16.74 1.47 -7.25
C VAL A 101 -17.10 0.51 -6.11
N ASP A 102 -16.81 -0.78 -6.30
CA ASP A 102 -17.01 -1.85 -5.31
C ASP A 102 -15.71 -2.21 -4.56
N THR A 103 -14.55 -1.90 -5.15
CA THR A 103 -13.24 -2.23 -4.62
C THR A 103 -12.31 -1.03 -4.71
N LEU A 104 -11.72 -0.60 -3.59
CA LEU A 104 -10.79 0.51 -3.51
C LEU A 104 -9.36 0.03 -3.21
N VAL A 105 -8.45 0.24 -4.15
CA VAL A 105 -7.02 -0.06 -4.02
C VAL A 105 -6.29 1.13 -3.40
N LEU A 106 -5.57 0.85 -2.31
CA LEU A 106 -4.76 1.81 -1.56
C LEU A 106 -3.30 1.75 -2.07
N ALA A 107 -3.03 2.42 -3.18
CA ALA A 107 -1.78 2.34 -3.94
C ALA A 107 -0.66 3.27 -3.42
N CYS A 108 -0.60 3.48 -2.11
CA CYS A 108 0.44 4.24 -1.43
C CYS A 108 0.76 3.56 -0.09
N THR A 109 2.05 3.47 0.26
CA THR A 109 2.53 2.85 1.51
C THR A 109 1.99 3.51 2.77
N HIS A 110 1.54 4.77 2.69
CA HIS A 110 0.94 5.50 3.80
C HIS A 110 -0.52 5.13 4.06
N TYR A 111 -1.25 4.72 3.03
CA TYR A 111 -2.71 4.58 3.10
C TYR A 111 -3.24 3.42 3.97
N PRO A 112 -2.46 2.41 4.41
CA PRO A 112 -2.93 1.47 5.43
C PRO A 112 -3.41 2.18 6.71
N LEU A 113 -2.78 3.31 7.07
CA LEU A 113 -3.17 4.13 8.24
C LEU A 113 -4.52 4.84 8.07
N LEU A 114 -5.06 4.89 6.84
CA LEU A 114 -6.39 5.45 6.56
C LEU A 114 -7.51 4.41 6.60
N ILE A 115 -7.19 3.11 6.70
CA ILE A 115 -8.19 2.03 6.70
C ILE A 115 -9.26 2.24 7.78
N PRO A 116 -8.94 2.61 9.04
CA PRO A 116 -9.96 2.81 10.07
C PRO A 116 -10.97 3.90 9.69
N VAL A 117 -10.50 5.06 9.21
CA VAL A 117 -11.39 6.17 8.82
C VAL A 117 -12.17 5.84 7.54
N LEU A 118 -11.54 5.17 6.56
CA LEU A 118 -12.22 4.71 5.34
C LEU A 118 -13.32 3.71 5.65
N LYS A 119 -13.10 2.74 6.54
CA LYS A 119 -14.14 1.78 6.96
C LYS A 119 -15.33 2.48 7.60
N LYS A 120 -15.10 3.46 8.48
CA LYS A 120 -16.17 4.27 9.09
C LYS A 120 -16.95 5.05 8.03
N MET A 121 -16.26 5.65 7.06
CA MET A 121 -16.87 6.47 6.00
C MET A 121 -17.65 5.67 4.96
N LEU A 122 -17.13 4.51 4.56
CA LEU A 122 -17.69 3.71 3.46
C LEU A 122 -18.67 2.63 3.93
N GLY A 123 -18.79 2.43 5.25
CA GLY A 123 -19.77 1.53 5.86
C GLY A 123 -19.64 0.08 5.41
N GLY A 124 -18.44 -0.37 5.04
CA GLY A 124 -18.17 -1.74 4.59
C GLY A 124 -18.72 -2.09 3.20
N LYS A 125 -19.35 -1.15 2.48
CA LYS A 125 -19.90 -1.37 1.13
C LYS A 125 -18.82 -1.56 0.07
N ILE A 126 -17.59 -1.12 0.36
CA ILE A 126 -16.46 -1.14 -0.55
C ILE A 126 -15.35 -1.97 0.06
N ARG A 127 -14.88 -2.94 -0.71
CA ARG A 127 -13.74 -3.77 -0.37
C ARG A 127 -12.47 -2.93 -0.45
N LEU A 128 -11.67 -2.93 0.61
CA LEU A 128 -10.37 -2.22 0.62
C LEU A 128 -9.25 -3.20 0.30
N VAL A 129 -8.42 -2.88 -0.69
CA VAL A 129 -7.20 -3.63 -1.03
C VAL A 129 -6.00 -2.84 -0.54
N ASP A 130 -5.32 -3.39 0.46
CA ASP A 130 -4.19 -2.79 1.14
C ASP A 130 -2.86 -3.32 0.56
N SER A 131 -2.03 -2.41 0.03
CA SER A 131 -0.71 -2.76 -0.52
C SER A 131 0.25 -3.39 0.51
N ALA A 132 0.14 -3.05 1.80
CA ALA A 132 1.06 -3.57 2.82
C ALA A 132 0.77 -5.04 3.15
N SER A 133 -0.47 -5.36 3.53
CA SER A 133 -0.87 -6.74 3.86
C SER A 133 -0.80 -7.68 2.66
N THR A 134 -1.14 -7.18 1.47
CA THR A 134 -1.04 -7.99 0.23
C THR A 134 0.40 -8.29 -0.12
N CYS A 135 1.31 -7.32 0.01
CA CYS A 135 2.74 -7.56 -0.16
C CYS A 135 3.27 -8.59 0.84
N ALA A 136 2.93 -8.47 2.14
CA ALA A 136 3.36 -9.43 3.15
C ALA A 136 2.86 -10.86 2.87
N ALA A 137 1.59 -11.00 2.44
CA ALA A 137 1.03 -12.29 2.05
C ALA A 137 1.75 -12.89 0.83
N HIS A 138 2.10 -12.05 -0.15
CA HIS A 138 2.84 -12.46 -1.34
C HIS A 138 4.27 -12.91 -0.99
N VAL A 139 4.98 -12.17 -0.14
CA VAL A 139 6.30 -12.59 0.37
C VAL A 139 6.21 -13.95 1.07
N ARG A 140 5.20 -14.16 1.92
CA ARG A 140 4.98 -15.45 2.57
C ARG A 140 4.81 -16.57 1.55
N SER A 141 3.95 -16.38 0.54
CA SER A 141 3.74 -17.39 -0.51
C SER A 141 5.02 -17.71 -1.29
N LEU A 142 5.87 -16.72 -1.53
CA LEU A 142 7.14 -16.93 -2.22
C LEU A 142 8.14 -17.70 -1.36
N LEU A 143 8.24 -17.35 -0.06
CA LEU A 143 9.09 -18.09 0.87
C LEU A 143 8.66 -19.55 0.99
N ASP A 144 7.35 -19.83 0.92
CA ASP A 144 6.80 -21.18 0.97
C ASP A 144 7.16 -21.99 -0.28
N SER A 145 6.99 -21.40 -1.47
CA SER A 145 7.23 -22.10 -2.74
C SER A 145 8.71 -22.37 -3.02
N HIS A 146 9.62 -21.64 -2.35
CA HIS A 146 11.06 -21.79 -2.52
C HIS A 146 11.74 -22.47 -1.31
N ASP A 147 10.97 -22.95 -0.34
CA ASP A 147 11.47 -23.54 0.91
C ASP A 147 12.47 -22.61 1.65
N LEU A 148 12.17 -21.32 1.67
CA LEU A 148 12.99 -20.27 2.29
C LEU A 148 12.46 -19.83 3.66
N ARG A 149 11.51 -20.58 4.25
CA ARG A 149 11.00 -20.26 5.58
C ARG A 149 12.11 -20.39 6.62
N ARG A 150 12.16 -19.40 7.52
CA ARG A 150 13.01 -19.48 8.70
C ARG A 150 12.61 -20.69 9.56
N ALA A 151 13.52 -21.65 9.71
CA ALA A 151 13.32 -22.83 10.58
C ALA A 151 13.60 -22.55 12.07
N ALA A 152 14.38 -21.50 12.38
CA ALA A 152 14.78 -21.19 13.75
C ALA A 152 13.59 -20.73 14.62
N LYS A 153 13.47 -21.32 15.81
CA LYS A 153 12.43 -20.99 16.81
C LYS A 153 12.81 -19.82 17.73
N SER A 154 14.03 -19.28 17.61
CA SER A 154 14.45 -18.13 18.40
C SER A 154 13.63 -16.89 18.05
N LYS A 155 13.46 -15.98 19.02
CA LYS A 155 12.74 -14.72 18.81
C LYS A 155 13.32 -13.97 17.59
N PRO A 156 12.50 -13.50 16.64
CA PRO A 156 13.00 -12.72 15.52
C PRO A 156 13.57 -11.39 15.99
N SER A 157 14.58 -10.88 15.29
CA SER A 157 15.13 -9.54 15.48
C SER A 157 14.62 -8.61 14.39
N LEU A 158 14.34 -7.35 14.74
CA LEU A 158 14.00 -6.29 13.81
C LEU A 158 15.01 -5.15 13.98
N GLU A 159 15.68 -4.79 12.89
CA GLU A 159 16.57 -3.64 12.83
C GLU A 159 16.07 -2.68 11.75
N ILE A 160 15.91 -1.41 12.11
CA ILE A 160 15.38 -0.38 11.21
C ILE A 160 16.49 0.61 10.92
N TYR A 161 16.74 0.87 9.65
CA TYR A 161 17.79 1.77 9.19
C TYR A 161 17.17 2.93 8.41
N LEU A 162 17.52 4.16 8.81
CA LEU A 162 17.04 5.39 8.17
C LEU A 162 18.23 6.26 7.74
N THR A 163 18.20 6.79 6.52
CA THR A 163 19.22 7.75 6.06
C THR A 163 19.07 9.10 6.75
N ASP A 164 17.84 9.51 7.03
CA ASP A 164 17.51 10.61 7.92
C ASP A 164 16.90 10.06 9.22
N LEU A 165 17.65 10.18 10.31
CA LEU A 165 17.17 9.85 11.65
C LEU A 165 16.72 11.13 12.34
N SER A 166 15.48 11.52 12.06
CA SER A 166 14.81 12.66 12.70
C SER A 166 13.70 12.17 13.63
N GLU A 167 13.31 13.02 14.59
CA GLU A 167 12.20 12.73 15.51
C GLU A 167 10.90 12.41 14.75
N LYS A 168 10.64 13.13 13.64
CA LYS A 168 9.51 12.86 12.75
C LYS A 168 9.54 11.43 12.18
N ALA A 169 10.71 10.96 11.76
CA ALA A 169 10.87 9.63 11.20
C ALA A 169 10.64 8.54 12.26
N GLU A 170 11.11 8.75 13.50
CA GLU A 170 10.86 7.83 14.62
C GLU A 170 9.37 7.76 14.98
N VAL A 171 8.69 8.90 15.02
CA VAL A 171 7.23 8.94 15.22
C VAL A 171 6.51 8.17 14.13
N MET A 172 6.95 8.30 12.87
CA MET A 172 6.36 7.57 11.75
C MET A 172 6.58 6.06 11.88
N VAL A 173 7.77 5.61 12.29
CA VAL A 173 8.07 4.21 12.57
C VAL A 173 7.10 3.63 13.62
N ARG A 174 6.92 4.34 14.75
CA ARG A 174 6.00 3.91 15.82
C ARG A 174 4.54 3.82 15.36
N ARG A 175 4.09 4.72 14.49
CA ARG A 175 2.72 4.67 13.94
C ARG A 175 2.49 3.44 13.07
N PHE A 176 3.50 2.96 12.35
CA PHE A 176 3.38 1.75 11.53
C PHE A 176 3.60 0.46 12.32
N LEU A 177 4.58 0.44 13.22
CA LEU A 177 5.08 -0.79 13.84
C LEU A 177 4.77 -0.91 15.33
N GLY A 178 4.16 0.11 15.93
CA GLY A 178 3.90 0.20 17.37
C GLY A 178 5.13 0.65 18.17
N ASP A 179 4.97 0.79 19.49
CA ASP A 179 6.03 1.25 20.39
C ASP A 179 7.19 0.24 20.55
N ASP A 180 6.96 -1.03 20.22
CA ASP A 180 7.93 -2.12 20.30
C ASP A 180 8.73 -2.34 18.99
N ALA A 181 8.76 -1.35 18.08
CA ALA A 181 9.32 -1.44 16.72
C ALA A 181 10.82 -1.81 16.62
N GLY A 182 11.51 -2.04 17.74
CA GLY A 182 12.94 -2.36 17.77
C GLY A 182 13.83 -1.13 17.70
N LYS A 183 15.14 -1.35 17.49
CA LYS A 183 16.13 -0.25 17.48
C LYS A 183 16.18 0.39 16.09
N VAL A 184 15.92 1.69 16.03
CA VAL A 184 16.13 2.53 14.84
C VAL A 184 17.57 3.02 14.84
N LYS A 185 18.26 2.87 13.71
CA LYS A 185 19.66 3.25 13.51
C LYS A 185 19.78 4.19 12.31
N LYS A 186 20.72 5.14 12.37
CA LYS A 186 21.07 5.95 11.20
C LYS A 186 21.94 5.13 10.24
N ALA A 187 21.56 5.08 8.97
CA ALA A 187 22.38 4.52 7.90
C ALA A 187 23.37 5.58 7.39
N VAL A 188 24.62 5.18 7.18
CA VAL A 188 25.64 5.99 6.51
C VAL A 188 25.91 5.31 5.17
N LEU A 189 25.67 6.03 4.08
CA LEU A 189 25.86 5.57 2.70
C LEU A 189 27.29 5.86 2.22
#